data_AF-A0A9Q3V6U5-F1
#
_entry.id   AF-A0A9Q3V6U5-F1
#
_cell.length_a   1.000
_cell.length_b   1.000
_cell.length_c   1.000
_cell.angle_alpha   90.00
_cell.angle_beta   90.00
_cell.angle_gamma   90.00
#
_symmetry.space_group_name_H-M   'P 1'
#
loop_
_entity.id
_entity.type
_entity.pdbx_description
1 polymer ?
#
loop_
_entity_poly.entity_id
_entity_poly.type
_entity_poly.pdbx_seq_one_letter_code
_entity_poly.pdbx_strand_id
1 'polypeptide(L)'
;MNTKIVFSALIIAFSFSGVVFGQESYKTLVFEGNKKFNANDYDGASSKYMEAIQSNSGDFTAHYNLGNALYKRKMYQDAKEEYAKAEKLSQTLPDKAATLHNLGNTMMQMNQPDKAADYYKQSLKQDPYNEATRKNYEIAKLKQKEKERSNGKKDNNPGKNGGGENKNKGEKGDSKNQKPEQGNGPQQNKGEDNKPKGKGGEGKLPKELEKAILDSIKGRERKTAKRILDEKSYSKPQSNEKDW
;
A
#
# COMPACT_ATOMS: atom_id res chain seq x y z
N MET A 1 -10.12 84.53 -1.04
CA MET A 1 -9.60 83.26 -0.50
C MET A 1 -10.61 82.17 -0.83
N ASN A 2 -10.26 81.23 -1.71
CA ASN A 2 -11.21 80.33 -2.38
C ASN A 2 -11.66 79.18 -1.46
N THR A 3 -12.85 79.32 -0.87
CA THR A 3 -13.49 78.34 0.02
C THR A 3 -13.82 76.99 -0.65
N LYS A 4 -13.84 76.93 -1.99
CA LYS A 4 -14.04 75.68 -2.75
C LYS A 4 -12.86 74.70 -2.69
N ILE A 5 -11.64 75.18 -2.39
CA ILE A 5 -10.45 74.31 -2.30
C ILE A 5 -10.40 73.58 -0.96
N VAL A 6 -10.95 74.18 0.11
CA VAL A 6 -10.95 73.58 1.46
C VAL A 6 -11.96 72.43 1.57
N PHE A 7 -13.09 72.48 0.84
CA PHE A 7 -14.07 71.40 0.83
C PHE A 7 -13.64 70.17 0.02
N SER A 8 -12.84 70.34 -1.04
CA SER A 8 -12.32 69.21 -1.83
C SER A 8 -11.19 68.45 -1.12
N ALA A 9 -10.53 69.07 -0.13
CA ALA A 9 -9.47 68.43 0.65
C ALA A 9 -10.00 67.48 1.74
N LEU A 10 -11.29 67.55 2.09
CA LEU A 10 -11.87 66.81 3.22
C LEU A 10 -12.51 65.46 2.82
N ILE A 11 -12.68 65.19 1.53
CA ILE A 11 -13.27 63.92 1.02
C ILE A 11 -12.19 62.89 0.64
N ILE A 12 -10.92 63.30 0.52
CA ILE A 12 -9.81 62.40 0.15
C ILE A 12 -9.16 61.72 1.38
N ALA A 13 -9.68 61.97 2.59
CA ALA A 13 -9.17 61.37 3.82
C ALA A 13 -9.90 60.08 4.26
N PHE A 14 -10.91 59.60 3.53
CA PHE A 14 -11.79 58.51 3.99
C PHE A 14 -11.87 57.27 3.07
N SER A 15 -10.85 57.04 2.22
CA SER A 15 -10.85 55.92 1.26
C SER A 15 -9.62 55.02 1.36
N PHE A 16 -9.06 54.83 2.56
CA PHE A 16 -7.99 53.85 2.78
C PHE A 16 -8.12 53.12 4.12
N SER A 17 -9.35 52.80 4.53
CA SER A 17 -9.59 51.70 5.47
C SER A 17 -9.55 50.37 4.72
N GLY A 18 -8.43 50.11 4.05
CA GLY A 18 -8.12 48.77 3.58
C GLY A 18 -7.96 47.92 4.82
N VAL A 19 -8.91 47.02 5.07
CA VAL A 19 -8.76 45.97 6.07
C VAL A 19 -7.56 45.15 5.60
N VAL A 20 -6.39 45.41 6.16
CA VAL A 20 -5.21 44.57 5.98
C VAL A 20 -5.53 43.30 6.77
N PHE A 21 -6.23 42.37 6.14
CA PHE A 21 -6.23 40.99 6.61
C PHE A 21 -4.76 40.58 6.64
N GLY A 22 -4.20 40.40 7.83
CA GLY A 22 -2.82 39.95 7.98
C GLY A 22 -2.72 38.60 7.31
N GLN A 23 -2.07 38.55 6.15
CA GLN A 23 -1.81 37.29 5.46
C GLN A 23 -0.94 36.45 6.38
N GLU A 24 -1.51 35.37 6.94
CA GLU A 24 -0.74 34.43 7.75
C GLU A 24 0.42 33.91 6.91
N SER A 25 1.61 33.84 7.52
CA SER A 25 2.78 33.37 6.78
C SER A 25 2.58 31.90 6.41
N TYR A 26 3.07 31.51 5.22
CA TYR A 26 3.05 30.12 4.75
C TYR A 26 3.44 29.09 5.83
N LYS A 27 4.52 29.39 6.57
CA LYS A 27 5.03 28.54 7.65
C LYS A 27 4.02 28.37 8.78
N THR A 28 3.33 29.44 9.17
CA THR A 28 2.29 29.41 10.21
C THR A 28 1.13 28.53 9.77
N LEU A 29 0.66 28.69 8.53
CA LEU A 29 -0.43 27.89 7.96
C LEU A 29 -0.09 26.39 7.93
N VAL A 30 1.12 26.03 7.50
CA VAL A 30 1.59 24.64 7.54
C VAL A 30 1.65 24.11 8.98
N PHE A 31 2.20 24.89 9.91
CA PHE A 31 2.29 24.51 11.32
C PHE A 31 0.90 24.26 11.94
N GLU A 32 -0.06 25.15 11.70
CA GLU A 32 -1.44 24.99 12.17
C GLU A 32 -2.11 23.77 11.53
N GLY A 33 -1.87 23.55 10.23
CA GLY A 33 -2.30 22.34 9.53
C GLY A 33 -1.77 21.07 10.19
N ASN A 34 -0.47 21.03 10.52
CA ASN A 34 0.16 19.88 11.20
C ASN A 34 -0.44 19.67 12.60
N LYS A 35 -0.64 20.74 13.37
CA LYS A 35 -1.29 20.65 14.69
C LYS A 35 -2.68 20.03 14.60
N LYS A 36 -3.48 20.45 13.62
CA LYS A 36 -4.81 19.89 13.37
C LYS A 36 -4.75 18.43 12.89
N PHE A 37 -3.81 18.11 12.00
CA PHE A 37 -3.58 16.75 11.52
C PHE A 37 -3.25 15.80 12.69
N ASN A 38 -2.36 16.23 13.58
CA ASN A 38 -1.97 15.47 14.78
C ASN A 38 -3.11 15.33 15.80
N ALA A 39 -4.02 16.29 15.84
CA ALA A 39 -5.29 16.18 16.58
C ALA A 39 -6.35 15.30 15.87
N ASN A 40 -6.03 14.70 14.71
CA ASN A 40 -6.95 13.98 13.82
C ASN A 40 -8.10 14.84 13.24
N ASP A 41 -8.00 16.17 13.34
CA ASP A 41 -8.87 17.12 12.63
C ASP A 41 -8.39 17.24 11.17
N TYR A 42 -8.66 16.23 10.36
CA TYR A 42 -8.17 16.17 8.98
C TYR A 42 -8.87 17.19 8.07
N ASP A 43 -10.13 17.55 8.34
CA ASP A 43 -10.84 18.59 7.59
C ASP A 43 -10.22 19.97 7.84
N GLY A 44 -9.94 20.30 9.11
CA GLY A 44 -9.25 21.52 9.46
C GLY A 44 -7.81 21.55 8.95
N ALA A 45 -7.09 20.42 9.02
CA ALA A 45 -5.75 20.30 8.47
C ALA A 45 -5.74 20.58 6.97
N SER A 46 -6.63 19.93 6.21
CA SER A 46 -6.79 20.16 4.77
C SER A 46 -7.07 21.64 4.47
N SER A 47 -7.92 22.30 5.26
CA SER A 47 -8.22 23.73 5.09
C SER A 47 -6.97 24.59 5.22
N LYS A 48 -6.17 24.37 6.28
CA LYS A 48 -4.93 25.13 6.51
C LYS A 48 -3.85 24.85 5.48
N TYR A 49 -3.72 23.62 4.99
CA TYR A 49 -2.80 23.33 3.88
C TYR A 49 -3.25 23.96 2.56
N MET A 50 -4.56 24.05 2.29
CA MET A 50 -5.06 24.76 1.12
C MET A 50 -4.79 26.27 1.19
N GLU A 51 -4.96 26.89 2.36
CA GLU A 51 -4.54 28.29 2.60
C GLU A 51 -3.02 28.45 2.38
N ALA A 52 -2.20 27.52 2.87
CA ALA A 52 -0.75 27.53 2.64
C ALA A 52 -0.40 27.45 1.14
N ILE A 53 -1.06 26.58 0.38
CA ILE A 53 -0.89 26.45 -1.08
C ILE A 53 -1.28 27.75 -1.80
N GLN A 54 -2.33 28.44 -1.36
CA GLN A 54 -2.71 29.75 -1.92
C GLN A 54 -1.62 30.80 -1.68
N SER A 55 -0.96 30.77 -0.52
CA SER A 55 0.14 31.69 -0.21
C SER A 55 1.45 31.33 -0.93
N ASN A 56 1.73 30.05 -1.16
CA ASN A 56 2.91 29.57 -1.89
C ASN A 56 2.62 28.22 -2.55
N SER A 57 2.24 28.26 -3.84
CA SER A 57 1.89 27.06 -4.61
C SER A 57 3.10 26.23 -5.06
N GLY A 58 4.32 26.74 -4.88
CA GLY A 58 5.55 26.09 -5.32
C GLY A 58 6.23 25.24 -4.25
N ASP A 59 5.66 25.16 -3.05
CA ASP A 59 6.27 24.41 -1.95
C ASP A 59 5.74 22.98 -1.87
N PHE A 60 6.68 22.05 -1.75
CA PHE A 60 6.44 20.62 -1.61
C PHE A 60 5.58 20.26 -0.38
N THR A 61 5.85 20.89 0.76
CA THR A 61 5.34 20.50 2.09
C THR A 61 3.82 20.57 2.16
N ALA A 62 3.24 21.66 1.68
CA ALA A 62 1.80 21.88 1.77
C ALA A 62 1.02 20.90 0.88
N HIS A 63 1.51 20.63 -0.35
CA HIS A 63 0.91 19.61 -1.23
C HIS A 63 1.04 18.20 -0.64
N TYR A 64 2.21 17.85 -0.09
CA TYR A 64 2.44 16.54 0.54
C TYR A 64 1.51 16.33 1.75
N ASN A 65 1.41 17.33 2.62
CA ASN A 65 0.59 17.24 3.83
C ASN A 65 -0.91 17.30 3.54
N LEU A 66 -1.33 18.07 2.53
CA LEU A 66 -2.72 18.01 2.04
C LEU A 66 -3.05 16.61 1.53
N GLY A 67 -2.15 15.98 0.76
CA GLY A 67 -2.28 14.59 0.35
C GLY A 67 -2.46 13.63 1.53
N ASN A 68 -1.68 13.80 2.59
CA ASN A 68 -1.81 13.01 3.83
C ASN A 68 -3.18 13.16 4.49
N ALA A 69 -3.67 14.41 4.63
CA ALA A 69 -4.97 14.70 5.22
C ALA A 69 -6.11 14.09 4.38
N LEU A 70 -6.06 14.24 3.05
CA LEU A 70 -7.04 13.66 2.13
C LEU A 70 -7.02 12.12 2.16
N TYR A 71 -5.84 11.51 2.24
CA TYR A 71 -5.70 10.07 2.39
C TYR A 71 -6.38 9.57 3.68
N LYS A 72 -6.20 10.28 4.79
CA LYS A 72 -6.85 9.96 6.08
C LYS A 72 -8.36 10.10 6.01
N ARG A 73 -8.87 11.07 5.25
CA ARG A 73 -10.30 11.24 4.93
C ARG A 73 -10.82 10.24 3.90
N LYS A 74 -9.98 9.32 3.41
CA LYS A 74 -10.29 8.34 2.36
C LYS A 74 -10.65 8.96 1.01
N MET A 75 -10.28 10.21 0.78
CA MET A 75 -10.41 10.92 -0.48
C MET A 75 -9.21 10.58 -1.38
N TYR A 76 -9.12 9.31 -1.77
CA TYR A 76 -7.90 8.76 -2.39
C TYR A 76 -7.59 9.35 -3.77
N GLN A 77 -8.62 9.71 -4.54
CA GLN A 77 -8.42 10.35 -5.84
C GLN A 77 -7.76 11.73 -5.69
N ASP A 78 -8.26 12.54 -4.75
CA ASP A 78 -7.71 13.87 -4.49
C ASP A 78 -6.32 13.78 -3.84
N ALA A 79 -6.14 12.83 -2.91
CA ALA A 79 -4.82 12.56 -2.32
C ALA A 79 -3.78 12.22 -3.39
N LYS A 80 -4.13 11.39 -4.37
CA LYS A 80 -3.25 11.06 -5.51
C LYS A 80 -2.85 12.31 -6.29
N GLU A 81 -3.78 13.22 -6.54
CA GLU A 81 -3.52 14.45 -7.30
C GLU A 81 -2.57 15.38 -6.54
N GLU A 82 -2.76 15.54 -5.24
CA GLU A 82 -1.87 16.34 -4.39
C GLU A 82 -0.49 15.71 -4.22
N TYR A 83 -0.40 14.38 -4.05
CA TYR A 83 0.89 13.70 -4.05
C TYR A 83 1.60 13.78 -5.40
N ALA A 84 0.88 13.76 -6.54
CA ALA A 84 1.50 13.94 -7.85
C ALA A 84 2.06 15.36 -8.06
N LYS A 85 1.45 16.38 -7.44
CA LYS A 85 2.02 17.74 -7.37
C LYS A 85 3.27 17.75 -6.48
N ALA A 86 3.18 17.16 -5.29
CA ALA A 86 4.32 17.03 -4.38
C ALA A 86 5.51 16.29 -5.03
N GLU A 87 5.27 15.24 -5.81
CA GLU A 87 6.32 14.49 -6.51
C GLU A 87 7.12 15.41 -7.45
N LYS A 88 6.43 16.27 -8.20
CA LYS A 88 7.05 17.24 -9.11
C LYS A 88 7.83 18.34 -8.37
N LEU A 89 7.42 18.68 -7.16
CA LEU A 89 8.05 19.70 -6.32
C LEU A 89 9.15 19.14 -5.40
N SER A 90 9.29 17.81 -5.31
CA SER A 90 10.28 17.17 -4.45
C SER A 90 11.71 17.54 -4.87
N GLN A 91 12.52 18.01 -3.91
CA GLN A 91 13.90 18.43 -4.15
C GLN A 91 14.93 17.48 -3.56
N THR A 92 14.53 16.64 -2.59
CA THR A 92 15.42 15.72 -1.89
C THR A 92 15.04 14.26 -2.13
N LEU A 93 16.03 13.36 -2.00
CA LEU A 93 15.78 11.91 -2.09
C LEU A 93 14.72 11.44 -1.06
N PRO A 94 14.76 11.88 0.22
CA PRO A 94 13.70 11.55 1.18
C PRO A 94 12.31 12.01 0.76
N ASP A 95 12.16 13.25 0.28
CA ASP A 95 10.86 13.79 -0.16
C ASP A 95 10.28 12.96 -1.31
N LYS A 96 11.13 12.64 -2.28
CA LYS A 96 10.76 11.80 -3.42
C LYS A 96 10.39 10.39 -2.99
N ALA A 97 11.19 9.77 -2.10
CA ALA A 97 10.94 8.44 -1.57
C ALA A 97 9.58 8.36 -0.85
N ALA A 98 9.32 9.31 0.05
CA ALA A 98 8.11 9.36 0.86
C ALA A 98 6.86 9.63 0.01
N THR A 99 6.96 10.51 -0.99
CA THR A 99 5.85 10.79 -1.92
C THR A 99 5.50 9.58 -2.77
N LEU A 100 6.51 8.91 -3.34
CA LEU A 100 6.32 7.68 -4.11
C LEU A 100 5.72 6.56 -3.25
N HIS A 101 6.14 6.45 -1.98
CA HIS A 101 5.54 5.51 -1.04
C HIS A 101 4.04 5.81 -0.83
N ASN A 102 3.68 7.07 -0.58
CA ASN A 102 2.28 7.46 -0.35
C ASN A 102 1.41 7.36 -1.60
N LEU A 103 1.95 7.61 -2.80
CA LEU A 103 1.27 7.28 -4.07
C LEU A 103 0.99 5.78 -4.16
N GLY A 104 1.96 4.93 -3.81
CA GLY A 104 1.77 3.48 -3.73
C GLY A 104 0.64 3.10 -2.76
N ASN A 105 0.64 3.67 -1.54
CA ASN A 105 -0.41 3.45 -0.55
C ASN A 105 -1.78 3.88 -1.08
N THR A 106 -1.84 5.00 -1.81
CA THR A 106 -3.08 5.53 -2.39
C THR A 106 -3.62 4.59 -3.48
N MET A 107 -2.75 4.08 -4.35
CA MET A 107 -3.12 3.09 -5.38
C MET A 107 -3.62 1.78 -4.77
N MET A 108 -3.05 1.34 -3.64
CA MET A 108 -3.55 0.17 -2.90
C MET A 108 -4.98 0.36 -2.41
N GLN A 109 -5.30 1.54 -1.86
CA GLN A 109 -6.67 1.85 -1.39
C GLN A 109 -7.66 1.97 -2.56
N MET A 110 -7.19 2.41 -3.72
CA MET A 110 -7.96 2.45 -4.96
C MET A 110 -8.08 1.08 -5.67
N ASN A 111 -7.60 -0.01 -5.04
CA ASN A 111 -7.60 -1.37 -5.60
C ASN A 111 -6.85 -1.49 -6.95
N GLN A 112 -5.75 -0.73 -7.08
CA GLN A 112 -4.82 -0.73 -8.23
C GLN A 112 -3.44 -1.25 -7.78
N PRO A 113 -3.33 -2.54 -7.39
CA PRO A 113 -2.10 -3.10 -6.83
C PRO A 113 -0.93 -3.18 -7.81
N ASP A 114 -1.23 -3.24 -9.12
CA ASP A 114 -0.27 -3.15 -10.21
C ASP A 114 0.48 -1.80 -10.17
N LYS A 115 -0.25 -0.69 -10.22
CA LYS A 115 0.35 0.66 -10.11
C LYS A 115 1.00 0.90 -8.75
N ALA A 116 0.42 0.38 -7.67
CA ALA A 116 1.00 0.50 -6.35
C ALA A 116 2.41 -0.11 -6.30
N ALA A 117 2.59 -1.31 -6.87
CA ALA A 117 3.88 -1.97 -6.92
C ALA A 117 4.92 -1.14 -7.69
N ASP A 118 4.52 -0.48 -8.78
CA ASP A 118 5.43 0.39 -9.54
C ASP A 118 5.88 1.62 -8.73
N TYR A 119 4.97 2.26 -8.00
CA TYR A 119 5.31 3.38 -7.12
C TYR A 119 6.21 2.96 -5.96
N TYR A 120 5.91 1.85 -5.27
CA TYR A 120 6.78 1.35 -4.21
C TYR A 120 8.16 0.96 -4.72
N LYS A 121 8.24 0.35 -5.91
CA LYS A 121 9.52 0.04 -6.56
C LYS A 121 10.32 1.32 -6.84
N GLN A 122 9.67 2.38 -7.29
CA GLN A 122 10.33 3.68 -7.50
C GLN A 122 10.78 4.32 -6.17
N SER A 123 9.98 4.22 -5.11
CA SER A 123 10.34 4.67 -3.75
C SER A 123 11.58 3.94 -3.23
N LEU A 124 11.64 2.61 -3.36
CA LEU A 124 12.79 1.78 -2.96
C LEU A 124 14.06 2.07 -3.77
N LYS A 125 13.96 2.69 -4.95
CA LYS A 125 15.15 3.17 -5.67
C LYS A 125 15.74 4.43 -5.03
N GLN A 126 14.92 5.23 -4.35
CA GLN A 126 15.35 6.44 -3.63
C GLN A 126 15.81 6.11 -2.20
N ASP A 127 15.11 5.17 -1.54
CA ASP A 127 15.45 4.66 -0.21
C ASP A 127 15.37 3.11 -0.18
N PRO A 128 16.49 2.43 -0.49
CA PRO A 128 16.53 0.96 -0.55
C PRO A 128 16.31 0.25 0.78
N TYR A 129 16.48 0.95 1.92
CA TYR A 129 16.43 0.36 3.25
C TYR A 129 15.08 0.55 3.95
N ASN A 130 14.12 1.21 3.29
CA ASN A 130 12.78 1.39 3.82
C ASN A 130 12.01 0.05 3.88
N GLU A 131 12.03 -0.59 5.04
CA GLU A 131 11.36 -1.87 5.29
C GLU A 131 9.85 -1.79 5.10
N ALA A 132 9.22 -0.66 5.48
CA ALA A 132 7.78 -0.46 5.32
C ALA A 132 7.39 -0.43 3.83
N THR A 133 8.13 0.30 3.00
CA THR A 133 7.93 0.32 1.54
C THR A 133 8.16 -1.07 0.94
N ARG A 134 9.19 -1.80 1.40
CA ARG A 134 9.47 -3.17 0.92
C ARG A 134 8.31 -4.11 1.23
N LYS A 135 7.80 -4.11 2.46
CA LYS A 135 6.64 -4.89 2.86
C LYS A 135 5.42 -4.55 2.01
N ASN A 136 5.15 -3.25 1.82
CA ASN A 136 4.02 -2.78 1.00
C ASN A 136 4.16 -3.18 -0.47
N TYR A 137 5.36 -3.15 -1.03
CA TYR A 137 5.65 -3.64 -2.37
C TYR A 137 5.33 -5.12 -2.53
N GLU A 138 5.78 -5.96 -1.59
CA GLU A 138 5.50 -7.40 -1.61
C GLU A 138 3.99 -7.68 -1.59
N ILE A 139 3.24 -6.93 -0.78
CA ILE A 139 1.78 -7.03 -0.71
C ILE A 139 1.13 -6.63 -2.01
N ALA A 140 1.55 -5.51 -2.60
CA ALA A 140 1.05 -5.05 -3.88
C ALA A 140 1.27 -6.13 -4.96
N LYS A 141 2.46 -6.75 -5.02
CA LYS A 141 2.75 -7.86 -5.94
C LYS A 141 1.87 -9.09 -5.69
N LEU A 142 1.56 -9.41 -4.43
CA LEU A 142 0.67 -10.51 -4.08
C LEU A 142 -0.78 -10.24 -4.51
N LYS A 143 -1.31 -9.05 -4.21
CA LYS A 143 -2.65 -8.63 -4.64
C LYS A 143 -2.77 -8.59 -6.16
N GLN A 144 -1.73 -8.14 -6.86
CA GLN A 144 -1.67 -8.17 -8.32
C GLN A 144 -1.86 -9.61 -8.84
N LYS A 145 -1.06 -10.57 -8.34
CA LYS A 145 -1.17 -11.99 -8.74
C LYS A 145 -2.55 -12.59 -8.43
N GLU A 146 -3.17 -12.20 -7.32
CA GLU A 146 -4.52 -12.65 -6.96
C GLU A 146 -5.58 -12.12 -7.94
N LYS A 147 -5.48 -10.85 -8.33
CA LYS A 147 -6.35 -10.21 -9.32
C LYS A 147 -6.23 -10.88 -10.69
N GLU A 148 -5.01 -11.18 -11.13
CA GLU A 148 -4.73 -11.91 -12.38
C GLU A 148 -5.35 -13.32 -12.36
N ARG A 149 -5.18 -14.07 -11.25
CA ARG A 149 -5.76 -15.41 -11.08
C ARG A 149 -7.29 -15.41 -11.05
N SER A 150 -7.89 -14.36 -10.47
CA SER A 150 -9.35 -14.23 -10.39
C SER A 150 -9.95 -13.91 -11.75
N ASN A 151 -9.26 -13.11 -12.57
CA ASN A 151 -9.68 -12.82 -13.93
C ASN A 151 -9.52 -14.05 -14.85
N GLY A 152 -8.39 -14.78 -14.77
CA GLY A 152 -8.17 -15.98 -15.59
C GLY A 152 -9.07 -17.19 -15.27
N LYS A 153 -9.81 -17.16 -14.14
CA LYS A 153 -10.84 -18.17 -13.83
C LYS A 153 -12.20 -17.89 -14.48
N LYS A 154 -12.47 -16.66 -14.92
CA LYS A 154 -13.73 -16.32 -15.61
C LYS A 154 -13.77 -16.82 -17.06
N ASP A 155 -12.61 -17.05 -17.68
CA ASP A 155 -12.51 -17.49 -19.07
C ASP A 155 -12.48 -19.01 -19.26
N ASN A 156 -12.44 -19.80 -18.17
CA ASN A 156 -12.41 -21.26 -18.21
C ASN A 156 -13.71 -21.87 -17.66
N ASN A 157 -14.84 -21.56 -18.32
CA ASN A 157 -16.03 -22.39 -18.21
C ASN A 157 -16.20 -23.20 -19.51
N PRO A 158 -15.50 -24.34 -19.69
CA PRO A 158 -15.89 -25.28 -20.73
C PRO A 158 -17.25 -25.85 -20.31
N GLY A 159 -18.32 -25.45 -21.00
CA GLY A 159 -19.66 -25.99 -20.83
C GLY A 159 -19.62 -27.52 -20.90
N LYS A 160 -19.66 -28.16 -19.73
CA LYS A 160 -19.65 -29.61 -19.61
C LYS A 160 -21.09 -30.09 -19.45
N ASN A 161 -21.83 -30.13 -20.55
CA ASN A 161 -23.07 -30.90 -20.60
C ASN A 161 -22.70 -32.34 -21.02
N GLY A 162 -22.29 -33.14 -20.03
CA GLY A 162 -22.01 -34.55 -20.19
C GLY A 162 -23.28 -35.37 -20.09
N GLY A 163 -23.89 -35.69 -21.24
CA GLY A 163 -24.84 -36.78 -21.38
C GLY A 163 -24.08 -38.05 -21.75
N GLY A 164 -23.95 -38.97 -20.81
CA GLY A 164 -23.28 -40.25 -21.00
C GLY A 164 -23.59 -41.16 -19.82
N GLU A 165 -24.74 -41.82 -19.90
CA GLU A 165 -25.16 -42.87 -18.99
C GLU A 165 -24.08 -43.95 -18.89
N ASN A 166 -23.69 -44.31 -17.68
CA ASN A 166 -23.06 -45.60 -17.46
C ASN A 166 -23.70 -46.27 -16.24
N LYS A 167 -24.56 -47.24 -16.51
CA LYS A 167 -25.12 -48.18 -15.53
C LYS A 167 -24.01 -49.16 -15.17
N ASN A 168 -23.72 -49.32 -13.88
CA ASN A 168 -23.23 -50.61 -13.40
C ASN A 168 -23.81 -50.95 -12.03
N LYS A 169 -24.23 -52.20 -11.91
CA LYS A 169 -25.07 -52.80 -10.85
C LYS A 169 -24.32 -54.04 -10.33
N GLY A 170 -24.31 -54.25 -9.01
CA GLY A 170 -23.79 -55.46 -8.34
C GLY A 170 -22.26 -55.44 -8.14
N GLU A 171 -21.65 -55.91 -7.05
CA GLU A 171 -22.03 -56.96 -6.10
C GLU A 171 -21.48 -56.72 -4.68
N LYS A 172 -22.06 -57.45 -3.73
CA LYS A 172 -21.75 -57.52 -2.30
C LYS A 172 -20.42 -58.24 -2.02
N GLY A 173 -19.78 -57.88 -0.90
CA GLY A 173 -18.73 -58.67 -0.26
C GLY A 173 -18.54 -58.24 1.20
N ASP A 174 -19.09 -59.06 2.10
CA ASP A 174 -18.98 -59.00 3.57
C ASP A 174 -17.53 -59.17 4.04
N SER A 175 -17.10 -58.45 5.09
CA SER A 175 -16.48 -59.06 6.27
C SER A 175 -16.03 -58.05 7.34
N LYS A 176 -16.58 -58.32 8.51
CA LYS A 176 -16.28 -57.90 9.89
C LYS A 176 -14.80 -57.90 10.31
N ASN A 177 -14.46 -56.86 11.08
CA ASN A 177 -13.90 -56.92 12.45
C ASN A 177 -12.38 -57.16 12.62
N GLN A 178 -11.70 -56.21 13.28
CA GLN A 178 -10.99 -56.37 14.58
C GLN A 178 -9.91 -55.28 14.79
N LYS A 179 -10.06 -54.55 15.89
CA LYS A 179 -8.97 -53.98 16.71
C LYS A 179 -8.77 -54.97 17.88
N PRO A 180 -7.57 -55.14 18.49
CA PRO A 180 -7.08 -54.19 19.50
C PRO A 180 -5.53 -54.04 19.51
N GLU A 181 -4.97 -52.94 20.08
CA GLU A 181 -4.03 -52.90 21.25
C GLU A 181 -2.74 -53.72 21.10
N GLN A 182 -1.52 -53.32 21.45
CA GLN A 182 -0.91 -52.55 22.55
C GLN A 182 0.58 -52.41 22.13
N GLY A 183 1.29 -51.30 22.37
CA GLY A 183 2.12 -51.16 23.57
C GLY A 183 3.61 -50.96 23.24
N ASN A 184 4.29 -50.19 24.10
CA ASN A 184 5.73 -50.00 24.28
C ASN A 184 6.52 -49.06 23.33
N GLY A 185 6.92 -47.90 23.87
CA GLY A 185 8.27 -47.37 23.61
C GLY A 185 9.29 -48.03 24.54
N PRO A 186 10.51 -47.48 24.75
CA PRO A 186 11.26 -46.49 23.97
C PRO A 186 12.66 -47.03 23.57
N GLN A 187 13.32 -46.49 22.54
CA GLN A 187 14.80 -46.56 22.51
C GLN A 187 15.45 -45.47 21.67
N GLN A 188 16.29 -44.68 22.33
CA GLN A 188 17.35 -43.89 21.72
C GLN A 188 18.34 -44.85 21.03
N ASN A 189 18.79 -44.52 19.83
CA ASN A 189 20.17 -44.80 19.48
C ASN A 189 20.77 -43.68 18.61
N LYS A 190 21.98 -43.29 18.99
CA LYS A 190 22.85 -42.32 18.34
C LYS A 190 23.46 -42.94 17.09
N GLY A 191 23.74 -42.06 16.11
CA GLY A 191 24.83 -42.20 15.16
C GLY A 191 24.52 -43.03 13.92
N GLU A 192 24.50 -42.37 12.76
CA GLU A 192 25.50 -42.65 11.71
C GLU A 192 25.35 -41.64 10.57
N ASP A 193 26.40 -40.85 10.38
CA ASP A 193 26.69 -40.11 9.15
C ASP A 193 26.80 -41.10 7.99
N ASN A 194 25.70 -41.29 7.25
CA ASN A 194 25.76 -41.90 5.93
C ASN A 194 25.59 -40.82 4.87
N LYS A 195 26.73 -40.22 4.52
CA LYS A 195 26.93 -39.49 3.27
C LYS A 195 27.06 -40.53 2.14
N PRO A 196 26.14 -40.61 1.16
CA PRO A 196 26.41 -41.38 -0.03
C PRO A 196 27.32 -40.55 -0.94
N LYS A 197 28.60 -40.91 -1.01
CA LYS A 197 29.45 -40.56 -2.16
C LYS A 197 29.26 -41.66 -3.21
N GLY A 198 28.68 -41.33 -4.35
CA GLY A 198 28.51 -42.31 -5.42
C GLY A 198 27.97 -41.77 -6.73
N LYS A 199 28.88 -41.22 -7.55
CA LYS A 199 28.91 -41.24 -9.02
C LYS A 199 27.91 -40.39 -9.81
N GLY A 200 28.46 -39.75 -10.84
CA GLY A 200 27.76 -38.86 -11.74
C GLY A 200 26.73 -39.57 -12.61
N GLY A 201 25.60 -38.91 -12.71
CA GLY A 201 24.52 -39.10 -13.66
C GLY A 201 23.62 -37.90 -13.44
N GLU A 202 23.31 -37.15 -14.51
CA GLU A 202 22.41 -35.99 -14.46
C GLU A 202 21.01 -36.44 -14.04
N GLY A 203 20.81 -36.58 -12.73
CA GLY A 203 19.57 -37.06 -12.13
C GLY A 203 18.54 -35.97 -12.17
N LYS A 204 17.74 -35.92 -13.23
CA LYS A 204 16.48 -35.17 -13.25
C LYS A 204 15.65 -35.64 -12.05
N LEU A 205 15.24 -34.68 -11.21
CA LEU A 205 14.35 -34.92 -10.09
C LEU A 205 13.14 -35.75 -10.58
N PRO A 206 12.71 -36.81 -9.86
CA PRO A 206 11.47 -37.51 -10.21
C PRO A 206 10.33 -36.50 -10.35
N LYS A 207 9.62 -36.51 -11.48
CA LYS A 207 8.60 -35.49 -11.82
C LYS A 207 7.54 -35.32 -10.73
N GLU A 208 7.25 -36.38 -10.00
CA GLU A 208 6.31 -36.37 -8.88
C GLU A 208 6.86 -35.66 -7.64
N LEU A 209 8.16 -35.81 -7.36
CA LEU A 209 8.85 -35.07 -6.31
C LEU A 209 8.97 -33.57 -6.67
N GLU A 210 9.27 -33.27 -7.93
CA GLU A 210 9.29 -31.89 -8.45
C GLU A 210 7.92 -31.22 -8.28
N LYS A 211 6.84 -31.91 -8.68
CA LYS A 211 5.47 -31.44 -8.51
C LYS A 211 5.11 -31.23 -7.04
N ALA A 212 5.46 -32.18 -6.16
CA ALA A 212 5.20 -32.07 -4.72
C ALA A 212 5.96 -30.89 -4.08
N ILE A 213 7.20 -30.64 -4.48
CA ILE A 213 8.00 -29.48 -4.04
C ILE A 213 7.36 -28.18 -4.52
N LEU A 214 6.96 -28.10 -5.79
CA LEU A 214 6.29 -26.93 -6.36
C LEU A 214 4.95 -26.64 -5.67
N ASP A 215 4.14 -27.67 -5.39
CA ASP A 215 2.87 -27.51 -4.68
C ASP A 215 3.09 -27.11 -3.21
N SER A 216 4.12 -27.64 -2.55
CA SER A 216 4.55 -27.21 -1.21
C SER A 216 5.01 -25.76 -1.17
N ILE A 217 5.84 -25.33 -2.13
CA ILE A 217 6.28 -23.93 -2.28
C ILE A 217 5.06 -23.04 -2.51
N LYS A 218 4.19 -23.40 -3.45
CA LYS A 218 2.94 -22.68 -3.75
C LYS A 218 2.03 -22.59 -2.54
N GLY A 219 1.94 -23.65 -1.73
CA GLY A 219 1.16 -23.69 -0.50
C GLY A 219 1.74 -22.77 0.58
N ARG A 220 3.06 -22.80 0.79
CA ARG A 220 3.77 -21.91 1.72
C ARG A 220 3.67 -20.46 1.28
N GLU A 221 3.88 -20.17 0.00
CA GLU A 221 3.68 -18.84 -0.59
C GLU A 221 2.26 -18.33 -0.37
N ARG A 222 1.23 -19.17 -0.55
CA ARG A 222 -0.16 -18.79 -0.26
C ARG A 222 -0.39 -18.50 1.22
N LYS A 223 0.13 -19.32 2.13
CA LYS A 223 -0.01 -19.10 3.58
C LYS A 223 0.68 -17.82 4.02
N THR A 224 1.91 -17.61 3.56
CA THR A 224 2.67 -16.37 3.80
C THR A 224 1.94 -15.17 3.21
N ALA A 225 1.48 -15.27 1.96
CA ALA A 225 0.71 -14.20 1.31
C ALA A 225 -0.57 -13.87 2.07
N LYS A 226 -1.32 -14.88 2.51
CA LYS A 226 -2.53 -14.70 3.32
C LYS A 226 -2.21 -13.99 4.64
N ARG A 227 -1.18 -14.43 5.36
CA ARG A 227 -0.72 -13.79 6.60
C ARG A 227 -0.34 -12.32 6.38
N ILE A 228 0.40 -12.05 5.32
CA ILE A 228 0.79 -10.68 4.98
C ILE A 228 -0.47 -9.86 4.62
N LEU A 229 -1.39 -10.38 3.82
CA LEU A 229 -2.62 -9.66 3.44
C LEU A 229 -3.57 -9.38 4.62
N ASP A 230 -3.62 -10.27 5.61
CA ASP A 230 -4.49 -10.17 6.79
C ASP A 230 -3.97 -9.16 7.85
N GLU A 231 -2.68 -8.79 7.81
CA GLU A 231 -2.07 -7.89 8.80
C GLU A 231 -2.54 -6.43 8.60
N LYS A 232 -3.23 -5.82 9.56
CA LYS A 232 -3.87 -4.49 9.43
C LYS A 232 -2.93 -3.27 9.28
N SER A 233 -1.64 -3.44 9.01
CA SER A 233 -0.61 -2.39 9.16
C SER A 233 -0.47 -1.42 7.97
N TYR A 234 -1.36 -1.46 6.98
CA TYR A 234 -1.11 -0.93 5.62
C TYR A 234 -1.68 0.46 5.27
N SER A 235 -1.95 1.33 6.24
CA SER A 235 -2.69 2.58 5.94
C SER A 235 -2.18 3.82 6.68
N LYS A 236 -0.96 3.80 7.21
CA LYS A 236 -0.38 5.02 7.76
C LYS A 236 0.51 5.65 6.68
N PRO A 237 0.11 6.79 6.09
CA PRO A 237 1.02 7.55 5.24
C PRO A 237 2.28 7.87 6.04
N GLN A 238 3.44 7.81 5.39
CA GLN A 238 4.67 8.22 6.06
C GLN A 238 4.61 9.73 6.30
N SER A 239 4.85 10.16 7.53
CA SER A 239 5.14 11.56 7.80
C SER A 239 6.57 11.86 7.35
N ASN A 240 6.77 13.00 6.71
CA ASN A 240 8.09 13.54 6.42
C ASN A 240 8.35 14.80 7.26
N GLU A 241 7.60 15.00 8.35
CA GLU A 241 7.77 16.15 9.24
C GLU A 241 9.24 16.22 9.67
N LYS A 242 9.97 17.15 9.05
CA LYS A 242 11.12 17.76 9.69
C LYS A 242 10.52 18.63 10.76
N ASP A 243 10.60 18.19 12.01
CA ASP A 243 10.41 19.06 13.17
C ASP A 243 11.31 20.28 12.96
N TRP A 244 10.71 21.42 12.61
CA TRP A 244 11.33 22.72 12.74
C TRP A 244 10.44 23.58 13.62
#